data_AF-M0E720-F1
#
_entry.id   AF-M0E720-F1
#
_cell.length_a   1.000
_cell.length_b   1.000
_cell.length_c   1.000
_cell.angle_alpha   90.00
_cell.angle_beta   90.00
_cell.angle_gamma   90.00
#
_symmetry.space_group_name_H-M   'P 1'
#
loop_
_entity.id
_entity.type
_entity.pdbx_description
1 polymer ?
#
loop_
_entity_poly.entity_id
_entity_poly.type
_entity_poly.pdbx_seq_one_letter_code
_entity_poly.pdbx_strand_id
1 'polypeptide(L)'
;MLNAALTAHTVDARDDAGGDDAIDLALTVRNGGDDPDTLRFRTGQRADFAAYRIGGEGEGDDREGVEDHREGEDDPVWRYGTGRVFTQVLGSETLEPGESTTYEATWGDPPAGRYRIVGEVTAEESDLTASAVARTGP
;
A
#
# COMPACT_ATOMS: atom_id res chain seq x y z
N MET A 1 8.78 -13.40 -14.45
CA MET A 1 7.40 -13.14 -13.94
C MET A 1 7.54 -12.57 -12.53
N LEU A 2 7.11 -11.31 -12.38
CA LEU A 2 7.16 -10.60 -11.11
C LEU A 2 5.96 -10.96 -10.24
N ASN A 3 6.18 -11.04 -8.93
CA ASN A 3 5.16 -11.26 -7.93
C ASN A 3 5.28 -10.19 -6.85
N ALA A 4 4.16 -9.64 -6.40
CA ALA A 4 4.11 -8.69 -5.30
C ALA A 4 3.52 -9.36 -4.05
N ALA A 5 4.11 -9.08 -2.90
CA ALA A 5 3.63 -9.51 -1.60
C ALA A 5 3.62 -8.31 -0.66
N LEU A 6 2.47 -8.02 -0.05
CA LEU A 6 2.33 -6.97 0.94
C LEU A 6 2.26 -7.59 2.33
N THR A 7 3.05 -7.06 3.24
CA THR A 7 2.95 -7.36 4.67
C THR A 7 2.61 -6.08 5.42
N ALA A 8 1.71 -6.19 6.39
CA ALA A 8 1.35 -5.11 7.29
C ALA A 8 1.57 -5.58 8.73
N HIS A 9 2.45 -4.88 9.45
CA HIS A 9 2.75 -5.14 10.85
C HIS A 9 2.29 -3.97 11.69
N THR A 10 1.35 -4.21 12.60
CA THR A 10 1.00 -3.23 13.63
C THR A 10 2.14 -3.17 14.64
N VAL A 11 2.75 -2.01 14.77
CA VAL A 11 3.75 -1.69 15.79
C VAL A 11 3.04 -0.97 16.90
N ASP A 12 2.93 -1.65 18.04
CA ASP A 12 2.42 -1.05 19.26
C ASP A 12 3.51 -0.13 19.82
N ALA A 13 3.26 1.17 19.83
CA ALA A 13 4.22 2.17 20.28
C ALA A 13 4.40 2.19 21.82
N ARG A 14 3.84 1.23 22.58
CA ARG A 14 4.03 1.17 24.03
C ARG A 14 5.47 0.86 24.46
N ASP A 15 6.34 0.37 23.57
CA ASP A 15 7.70 0.00 23.97
C ASP A 15 8.58 1.20 24.31
N ASP A 16 8.32 2.40 23.75
CA ASP A 16 9.04 3.62 24.13
C ASP A 16 8.15 4.87 24.00
N ALA A 17 7.57 5.31 25.12
CA ALA A 17 6.95 6.62 25.33
C ALA A 17 5.56 6.88 24.69
N GLY A 18 4.57 6.01 24.95
CA GLY A 18 3.14 6.41 24.93
C GLY A 18 2.62 6.97 23.60
N GLY A 19 3.16 6.50 22.48
CA GLY A 19 2.68 6.84 21.16
C GLY A 19 1.41 6.06 20.77
N ASP A 20 0.66 6.62 19.84
CA ASP A 20 -0.43 5.93 19.17
C ASP A 20 0.09 4.74 18.35
N ASP A 21 -0.79 3.77 18.04
CA ASP A 21 -0.43 2.62 17.19
C ASP A 21 0.20 3.11 15.86
N ALA A 22 1.05 2.28 15.25
CA ALA A 22 1.50 2.49 13.88
C ALA A 22 1.36 1.20 13.08
N ILE A 23 1.17 1.31 11.77
CA ILE A 23 1.23 0.16 10.87
C ILE A 23 2.42 0.37 9.93
N ASP A 24 3.41 -0.51 10.05
CA ASP A 24 4.47 -0.64 9.07
C ASP A 24 4.02 -1.55 7.93
N LEU A 25 4.22 -1.07 6.72
CA LEU A 25 3.84 -1.70 5.46
C LEU A 25 5.10 -2.00 4.68
N ALA A 26 5.22 -3.23 4.21
CA ALA A 26 6.33 -3.67 3.37
C ALA A 26 5.76 -4.38 2.13
N LEU A 27 5.90 -3.74 0.97
CA LEU A 27 5.58 -4.32 -0.33
C LEU A 27 6.85 -4.89 -0.96
N THR A 28 6.97 -6.20 -0.98
CA THR A 28 8.08 -6.90 -1.62
C THR A 28 7.68 -7.33 -3.03
N VAL A 29 8.46 -6.90 -4.02
CA VAL A 29 8.36 -7.38 -5.39
C VAL A 29 9.50 -8.34 -5.65
N ARG A 30 9.18 -9.56 -6.09
CA ARG A 30 10.15 -10.60 -6.38
C ARG A 30 10.04 -11.07 -7.82
N ASN A 31 11.17 -11.20 -8.49
CA ASN A 31 11.24 -11.94 -9.74
C ASN A 31 11.30 -13.45 -9.45
N GLY A 32 10.18 -14.14 -9.72
CA GLY A 32 10.08 -15.59 -9.63
C GLY A 32 10.31 -16.30 -10.97
N GLY A 33 10.63 -15.55 -12.02
CA GLY A 33 10.98 -16.08 -13.33
C GLY A 33 12.45 -16.51 -13.43
N ASP A 34 12.79 -16.99 -14.63
CA ASP A 34 14.15 -17.41 -15.00
C ASP A 34 14.90 -16.32 -15.81
N ASP A 35 14.19 -15.28 -16.24
CA ASP A 35 14.71 -14.13 -16.98
C ASP A 35 14.68 -12.86 -16.12
N PRO A 36 15.61 -11.91 -16.31
CA PRO A 36 15.57 -10.62 -15.63
C PRO A 36 14.36 -9.79 -16.09
N ASP A 37 13.69 -9.16 -15.13
CA ASP A 37 12.51 -8.30 -15.35
C ASP A 37 12.86 -6.86 -14.92
N THR A 38 12.51 -5.85 -15.73
CA THR A 38 12.81 -4.44 -15.42
C THR A 38 11.54 -3.68 -15.06
N LEU A 39 11.49 -3.14 -13.84
CA LEU A 39 10.49 -2.20 -13.39
C LEU A 39 10.88 -0.78 -13.82
N ARG A 40 10.00 -0.09 -14.52
CA ARG A 40 10.20 1.29 -14.99
C ARG A 40 9.25 2.21 -14.25
N PHE A 41 9.71 3.34 -13.73
CA PHE A 41 8.91 4.22 -12.91
C PHE A 41 8.91 5.62 -13.51
N ARG A 42 7.71 6.23 -13.58
CA ARG A 42 7.55 7.59 -14.10
C ARG A 42 7.98 8.68 -13.13
N THR A 43 8.07 8.35 -11.85
CA THR A 43 8.35 9.31 -10.78
C THR A 43 9.24 8.65 -9.73
N GLY A 44 9.71 9.44 -8.76
CA GLY A 44 10.38 8.93 -7.57
C GLY A 44 9.48 8.06 -6.67
N GLN A 45 8.16 8.07 -6.88
CA GLN A 45 7.26 7.13 -6.24
C GLN A 45 7.45 5.74 -6.87
N ARG A 46 7.82 4.76 -6.05
CA ARG A 46 7.98 3.36 -6.45
C ARG A 46 6.79 2.48 -6.08
N ALA A 47 6.15 2.82 -4.98
CA ALA A 47 4.95 2.15 -4.52
C ALA A 47 3.95 3.19 -3.97
N ASP A 48 2.68 2.87 -4.10
CA ASP A 48 1.60 3.56 -3.42
C ASP A 48 0.90 2.57 -2.47
N PHE A 49 0.37 3.10 -1.38
CA PHE A 49 -0.37 2.30 -0.40
C PHE A 49 -1.66 3.04 -0.07
N ALA A 50 -2.77 2.30 -0.05
CA ALA A 50 -4.08 2.80 0.31
C ALA A 50 -4.70 1.87 1.36
N ALA A 51 -5.26 2.43 2.42
CA ALA A 51 -5.93 1.69 3.48
C ALA A 51 -7.43 1.92 3.42
N TYR A 52 -8.20 0.84 3.45
CA TYR A 52 -9.65 0.83 3.40
C TYR A 52 -10.18 0.21 4.68
N ARG A 53 -11.17 0.85 5.32
CA ARG A 53 -11.74 0.32 6.55
C ARG A 53 -12.60 -0.91 6.23
N ILE A 54 -12.37 -2.02 6.93
CA ILE A 54 -13.16 -3.24 6.79
C ILE A 54 -14.24 -3.24 7.87
N GLY A 55 -15.50 -3.17 7.46
CA GLY A 55 -16.64 -3.41 8.35
C GLY A 55 -17.16 -2.19 9.11
N GLY A 56 -17.10 -0.99 8.54
CA GLY A 56 -18.02 0.07 8.90
C GLY A 56 -19.24 -0.04 8.02
N GLU A 57 -20.39 -0.39 8.60
CA GLU A 57 -21.66 0.05 8.03
C GLU A 57 -21.51 1.54 7.68
N GLY A 58 -21.51 1.85 6.38
CA GLY A 58 -21.32 3.20 5.91
C GLY A 58 -22.34 4.09 6.61
N GLU A 59 -21.87 5.04 7.41
CA GLU A 59 -22.59 6.28 7.61
C GLU A 59 -22.56 6.97 6.24
N GLY A 60 -23.46 6.53 5.37
CA GLY A 60 -23.68 7.09 4.06
C GLY A 60 -24.07 8.54 4.24
N ASP A 61 -23.14 9.45 3.96
CA ASP A 61 -23.48 10.84 3.68
C ASP A 61 -24.37 10.80 2.44
N ASP A 62 -25.66 11.13 2.61
CA ASP A 62 -26.74 11.18 1.62
C ASP A 62 -26.42 12.07 0.38
N ARG A 63 -25.38 11.75 -0.38
CA ARG A 63 -25.13 12.36 -1.70
C ARG A 63 -25.63 11.41 -2.77
N GLU A 64 -26.91 11.62 -3.10
CA GLU A 64 -27.50 11.31 -4.39
C GLU A 64 -26.48 11.54 -5.52
N GLY A 65 -26.06 10.48 -6.20
CA GLY A 65 -25.20 10.64 -7.37
C GLY A 65 -24.48 9.40 -7.85
N VAL A 66 -25.21 8.63 -8.67
CA VAL A 66 -24.76 7.70 -9.73
C VAL A 66 -24.07 6.38 -9.34
N GLU A 67 -24.52 5.34 -10.05
CA GLU A 67 -24.33 3.92 -9.86
C GLU A 67 -23.15 3.41 -10.71
N ASP A 68 -22.21 2.64 -10.12
CA ASP A 68 -21.47 1.49 -10.71
C ASP A 68 -20.44 0.98 -9.68
N HIS A 69 -20.87 0.55 -8.47
CA HIS A 69 -19.95 0.19 -7.40
C HIS A 69 -19.22 -1.14 -7.67
N ARG A 70 -18.10 -1.10 -8.39
CA ARG A 70 -17.13 -2.19 -8.48
C ARG A 70 -16.47 -2.36 -7.12
N GLU A 71 -16.13 -3.60 -6.76
CA GLU A 71 -15.43 -3.93 -5.52
C GLU A 71 -14.13 -3.09 -5.39
N GLY A 72 -14.17 -1.98 -4.64
CA GLY A 72 -13.05 -1.04 -4.49
C GLY A 72 -13.38 0.45 -4.27
N GLU A 73 -14.65 0.84 -4.13
CA GLU A 73 -15.07 2.26 -4.09
C GLU A 73 -15.36 2.83 -2.68
N ASP A 74 -14.89 2.19 -1.62
CA ASP A 74 -14.74 2.91 -0.34
C ASP A 74 -13.59 3.93 -0.49
N ASP A 75 -13.80 5.19 -0.10
CA ASP A 75 -12.71 6.17 -0.10
C ASP A 75 -11.64 5.71 0.92
N PRO A 76 -10.35 5.61 0.52
CA PRO A 76 -9.33 5.11 1.42
C PRO A 76 -9.16 6.06 2.60
N VAL A 77 -9.28 5.53 3.82
CA VAL A 77 -9.10 6.30 5.06
C VAL A 77 -7.68 6.87 5.20
N TRP A 78 -6.72 6.26 4.51
CA TRP A 78 -5.35 6.73 4.44
C TRP A 78 -4.70 6.34 3.12
N ARG A 79 -3.84 7.21 2.59
CA ARG A 79 -3.05 6.96 1.39
C ARG A 79 -1.63 7.48 1.55
N TYR A 80 -0.64 6.64 1.25
CA TYR A 80 0.77 6.98 1.36
C TYR A 80 1.20 8.14 0.45
N GLY A 81 0.69 8.16 -0.79
CA GLY A 81 0.99 9.23 -1.75
C GLY A 81 0.44 10.61 -1.36
N THR A 82 -0.53 10.70 -0.44
CA THR A 82 -1.12 11.98 -0.02
C THR A 82 -0.10 12.82 0.73
N GLY A 83 0.19 14.01 0.19
CA GLY A 83 1.06 15.00 0.83
C GLY A 83 2.57 14.79 0.64
N ARG A 84 2.98 13.76 -0.12
CA ARG A 84 4.40 13.53 -0.44
C ARG A 84 4.75 14.15 -1.79
N VAL A 85 5.82 14.95 -1.82
CA VAL A 85 6.38 15.46 -3.07
C VAL A 85 7.38 14.44 -3.60
N PHE A 86 6.98 13.71 -4.65
CA PHE A 86 7.89 12.86 -5.39
C PHE A 86 8.50 13.67 -6.53
N THR A 87 9.81 13.54 -6.73
CA THR A 87 10.48 14.16 -7.89
C THR A 87 10.05 13.43 -9.16
N GLN A 88 9.84 14.17 -10.26
CA GLN A 88 9.48 13.61 -11.56
C GLN A 88 10.73 13.07 -12.30
N VAL A 89 11.48 12.22 -11.62
CA VAL A 89 12.66 11.56 -12.20
C VAL A 89 12.27 10.15 -12.59
N LEU A 90 12.45 9.83 -13.88
CA LEU A 90 12.30 8.47 -14.38
C LEU A 90 13.35 7.58 -13.72
N GLY A 91 12.93 6.42 -13.22
CA GLY A 91 13.82 5.44 -12.63
C GLY A 91 13.56 4.06 -13.20
N SER A 92 14.59 3.24 -13.33
CA SER A 92 14.46 1.83 -13.71
C SER A 92 15.19 0.95 -12.71
N GLU A 93 14.56 -0.12 -12.29
CA GLU A 93 15.13 -1.14 -11.40
C GLU A 93 15.01 -2.48 -12.11
N THR A 94 16.14 -3.13 -12.37
CA THR A 94 16.14 -4.47 -12.95
C THR A 94 16.27 -5.48 -11.82
N LEU A 95 15.37 -6.47 -11.80
CA LEU A 95 15.38 -7.58 -10.86
C LEU A 95 15.90 -8.83 -11.57
N GLU A 96 17.03 -9.34 -11.12
CA GLU A 96 17.56 -10.63 -11.58
C GLU A 96 16.66 -11.81 -11.18
N PRO A 97 16.79 -12.99 -11.80
CA PRO A 97 16.05 -14.18 -11.41
C PRO A 97 16.25 -14.52 -9.92
N GLY A 98 15.17 -14.52 -9.15
CA GLY A 98 15.20 -14.73 -7.70
C GLY A 98 15.48 -13.48 -6.87
N GLU A 99 15.79 -12.34 -7.49
CA GLU A 99 15.97 -11.06 -6.81
C GLU A 99 14.64 -10.48 -6.35
N SER A 100 14.69 -9.68 -5.29
CA SER A 100 13.53 -8.98 -4.76
C SER A 100 13.90 -7.60 -4.25
N THR A 101 13.00 -6.64 -4.46
CA THR A 101 13.06 -5.29 -3.87
C THR A 101 11.90 -5.11 -2.91
N THR A 102 12.09 -4.31 -1.86
CA THR A 102 11.06 -4.05 -0.85
C THR A 102 10.85 -2.55 -0.73
N TYR A 103 9.59 -2.14 -0.80
CA TYR A 103 9.15 -0.76 -0.61
C TYR A 103 8.41 -0.65 0.71
N GLU A 104 8.89 0.25 1.57
CA GLU A 104 8.40 0.41 2.93
C GLU A 104 7.59 1.71 3.08
N ALA A 105 6.55 1.65 3.91
CA ALA A 105 5.73 2.78 4.28
C ALA A 105 5.21 2.63 5.71
N THR A 106 5.07 3.74 6.43
CA THR A 106 4.51 3.73 7.78
C THR A 106 3.25 4.57 7.81
N TRP A 107 2.16 3.99 8.30
CA TRP A 107 0.93 4.68 8.64
C TRP A 107 0.89 4.91 10.14
N GLY A 108 1.15 6.14 10.57
CA GLY A 108 1.09 6.55 11.98
C GLY A 108 -0.31 6.94 12.42
N ASP A 109 -0.62 6.68 13.69
CA ASP A 109 -1.91 6.97 14.34
C ASP A 109 -3.14 6.47 13.52
N PRO A 110 -3.18 5.20 13.10
CA PRO A 110 -4.34 4.64 12.45
C PRO A 110 -5.48 4.49 13.47
N PRO A 111 -6.69 4.98 13.18
CA PRO A 111 -7.82 4.83 14.09
C PRO A 111 -8.09 3.35 14.39
N ALA A 112 -8.58 3.02 15.58
CA ALA A 112 -8.88 1.62 15.92
C ALA A 112 -9.86 0.98 14.92
N GLY A 113 -9.59 -0.26 14.53
CA GLY A 113 -10.40 -0.99 13.57
C GLY A 113 -9.61 -2.04 12.77
N ARG A 114 -10.29 -2.64 11.79
CA ARG A 114 -9.67 -3.51 10.78
C ARG A 114 -9.56 -2.74 9.48
N TYR A 115 -8.42 -2.89 8.82
CA TYR A 115 -8.14 -2.20 7.56
C TYR A 115 -7.58 -3.18 6.54
N ARG A 116 -8.04 -3.05 5.30
CA ARG A 116 -7.46 -3.68 4.12
C ARG A 116 -6.49 -2.67 3.54
N ILE A 117 -5.21 -2.96 3.62
CA ILE A 117 -4.18 -2.17 2.96
C ILE A 117 -3.95 -2.79 1.59
N VAL A 118 -3.94 -1.96 0.56
CA VAL A 118 -3.61 -2.30 -0.81
C VAL A 118 -2.34 -1.55 -1.16
N GLY A 119 -1.31 -2.29 -1.55
CA GLY A 119 -0.03 -1.77 -2.03
C GLY A 119 0.09 -2.05 -3.51
N GLU A 120 0.41 -1.02 -4.28
CA GLU A 120 0.59 -1.08 -5.73
C GLU A 120 1.97 -0.57 -6.12
N VAL A 121 2.62 -1.27 -7.03
CA VAL A 121 3.87 -0.82 -7.65
C VAL A 121 3.51 0.16 -8.77
N THR A 122 4.03 1.38 -8.72
CA THR A 122 3.76 2.44 -9.72
C THR A 122 4.60 2.27 -10.99
N ALA A 123 4.99 1.04 -11.30
CA ALA A 123 5.82 0.73 -12.45
C ALA A 123 4.98 0.73 -13.74
N GLU A 124 5.53 1.32 -14.79
CA GLU A 124 4.95 1.28 -16.13
C GLU A 124 4.90 -0.15 -16.62
N GLU A 125 3.78 -0.51 -17.26
CA GLU A 125 3.57 -1.82 -17.87
C GLU A 125 3.58 -2.98 -16.85
N SER A 126 3.35 -2.69 -15.56
CA SER A 126 3.29 -3.68 -14.49
C SER A 126 2.16 -3.36 -13.50
N ASP A 127 1.04 -4.07 -13.62
CA ASP A 127 -0.09 -4.00 -12.69
C ASP A 127 0.15 -4.92 -11.48
N LEU A 128 1.23 -4.66 -10.73
CA LEU A 128 1.59 -5.43 -9.55
C LEU A 128 0.93 -4.85 -8.31
N THR A 129 -0.06 -5.56 -7.80
CA THR A 129 -0.80 -5.17 -6.60
C THR A 129 -0.80 -6.30 -5.59
N ALA A 130 -0.68 -5.96 -4.31
CA ALA A 130 -0.85 -6.88 -3.21
C ALA A 130 -1.69 -6.25 -2.10
N SER A 131 -2.40 -7.07 -1.33
CA SER A 131 -3.21 -6.57 -0.22
C SER A 131 -2.92 -7.33 1.06
N ALA A 132 -2.95 -6.63 2.19
CA ALA A 132 -2.77 -7.15 3.52
C ALA A 132 -3.89 -6.63 4.43
N VAL A 133 -4.16 -7.36 5.52
CA VAL A 133 -5.11 -6.91 6.54
C VAL A 133 -4.34 -6.55 7.79
N ALA A 134 -4.55 -5.34 8.29
CA ALA A 134 -4.06 -4.91 9.58
C ALA A 134 -5.23 -4.64 10.54
N ARG A 135 -4.92 -4.72 11.83
CA ARG A 135 -5.84 -4.38 12.91
C ARG A 135 -5.12 -3.46 13.88
N THR A 136 -5.83 -2.43 14.34
CA THR A 136 -5.32 -1.42 15.27
C THR A 136 -6.33 -1.26 16.39
N GLY A 137 -5.85 -0.96 17.59
CA GLY A 137 -6.64 -0.92 18.81
C GLY A 137 -6.32 -2.05 19.80
N PRO A 138 -6.77 -1.91 21.05
CA PRO A 138 -6.58 -2.90 22.12
C PRO A 138 -7.42 -4.18 21.96
#